data_AF-A0A259HE09-F1
#
_entry.id   AF-A0A259HE09-F1
#
_cell.length_a   1.000
_cell.length_b   1.000
_cell.length_c   1.000
_cell.angle_alpha   90.00
_cell.angle_beta   90.00
_cell.angle_gamma   90.00
#
_symmetry.space_group_name_H-M   'P 1'
#
loop_
_entity.id
_entity.type
_entity.pdbx_description
1 polymer ?
#
loop_
_entity_poly.entity_id
_entity_poly.type
_entity_poly.pdbx_seq_one_letter_code
_entity_poly.pdbx_strand_id
1 'polypeptide(L)' 'DYPLWRDFPYEYVFDKLAIDVINGGPALREWVDDLAASPADLDAVVGPDETAWVEERRRFLLY' A
#
# COMPACT_ATOMS: atom_id res chain seq x y z
N ASP A 1 -6.43 24.91 6.85
CA ASP A 1 -6.24 23.66 6.10
C ASP A 1 -5.35 22.75 6.91
N TYR A 2 -5.64 21.46 6.98
CA TYR A 2 -4.78 20.48 7.68
C TYR A 2 -4.24 19.49 6.65
N PRO A 3 -2.91 19.27 6.59
CA PRO A 3 -2.36 18.28 5.68
C PRO A 3 -2.89 16.89 6.04
N LEU A 4 -3.26 16.13 5.01
CA LEU A 4 -3.76 14.77 5.14
C LEU A 4 -2.72 13.86 5.81
N TRP A 5 -1.47 13.99 5.38
CA TRP A 5 -0.35 13.21 5.89
C TRP A 5 0.42 13.94 6.98
N ARG A 6 0.90 13.17 7.95
CA ARG A 6 1.82 13.65 8.96
C ARG A 6 3.25 13.37 8.53
N ASP A 7 4.08 14.40 8.60
CA ASP A 7 5.50 14.34 8.23
C ASP A 7 6.37 14.37 9.49
N PHE A 8 6.50 13.21 10.13
CA PHE A 8 7.43 12.99 11.23
C PHE A 8 8.10 11.62 11.03
N PRO A 9 9.32 11.42 11.56
CA PRO A 9 10.02 10.15 11.42
C PRO A 9 9.21 8.97 11.94
N TYR A 10 9.11 7.92 11.13
CA TYR A 10 8.46 6.67 11.51
C TYR A 10 9.53 5.62 11.80
N GLU A 11 9.61 5.19 13.06
CA GLU A 11 10.70 4.34 13.56
C GLU A 11 12.09 4.92 13.24
N TYR A 12 12.89 4.22 12.43
CA TYR A 12 14.23 4.63 12.01
C TYR A 12 14.25 5.20 10.58
N VAL A 13 13.08 5.50 10.01
CA VAL A 13 12.94 6.07 8.68
C VAL A 13 12.65 7.57 8.81
N PHE A 14 13.52 8.37 8.20
CA PHE A 14 13.51 9.83 8.32
C PHE A 14 13.23 10.53 6.98
N ASP A 15 13.20 9.79 5.88
CA ASP A 15 13.14 10.29 4.50
C ASP A 15 11.89 9.84 3.74
N LYS A 16 10.93 9.21 4.42
CA LYS A 16 9.67 8.73 3.84
C LYS A 16 8.51 8.96 4.80
N LEU A 17 7.33 9.19 4.24
CA LEU A 17 6.09 9.22 5.02
C LEU A 17 5.81 7.82 5.59
N ALA A 18 5.23 7.77 6.79
CA ALA A 18 4.91 6.52 7.48
C ALA A 18 4.10 5.53 6.63
N ILE A 19 3.14 6.03 5.82
CA ILE A 19 2.33 5.19 4.93
C ILE A 19 3.18 4.51 3.85
N ASP A 20 4.16 5.21 3.28
CA ASP A 20 5.05 4.65 2.25
C ASP A 20 5.99 3.60 2.86
N VAL A 21 6.36 3.76 4.14
CA VAL A 21 7.15 2.76 4.87
C VAL A 21 6.34 1.50 5.14
N ILE A 22 5.15 1.64 5.71
CA ILE A 22 4.27 0.51 6.08
C ILE A 22 3.84 -0.27 4.84
N ASN A 23 3.48 0.43 3.77
CA ASN A 23 2.98 -0.18 2.55
C ASN A 23 4.08 -0.60 1.57
N GLY A 24 5.35 -0.38 1.91
CA GLY A 24 6.50 -0.75 1.07
C GLY A 24 6.65 0.07 -0.21
N GLY A 25 6.02 1.24 -0.30
CA GLY A 25 6.06 2.13 -1.47
C GLY A 25 4.90 3.13 -1.50
N PRO A 26 4.91 4.07 -2.48
CA PRO A 26 3.96 5.18 -2.52
C PRO A 26 2.59 4.84 -3.09
N ALA A 27 2.42 3.67 -3.73
CA ALA A 27 1.22 3.37 -4.53
C ALA A 27 -0.10 3.53 -3.76
N LEU A 28 -0.16 3.08 -2.51
CA LEU A 28 -1.36 3.25 -1.68
C LEU A 28 -1.62 4.72 -1.34
N ARG A 29 -0.56 5.47 -1.03
CA ARG A 29 -0.67 6.91 -0.75
C ARG A 29 -1.15 7.66 -1.98
N GLU A 30 -0.60 7.35 -3.15
CA GLU A 30 -0.99 7.96 -4.43
C GLU A 30 -2.46 7.68 -4.77
N TRP A 31 -2.97 6.48 -4.47
CA TRP A 31 -4.41 6.19 -4.58
C TRP A 31 -5.25 7.02 -3.60
N VAL A 32 -4.82 7.20 -2.35
CA VAL A 32 -5.54 8.05 -1.37
C VAL A 32 -5.51 9.53 -1.78
N ASP A 33 -4.39 9.99 -2.35
CA ASP A 33 -4.21 11.38 -2.78
C ASP A 33 -5.02 11.73 -4.04
N ASP A 34 -5.44 10.73 -4.83
CA ASP A 34 -6.27 10.93 -6.01
C ASP A 34 -7.76 11.06 -5.64
N LEU A 35 -8.26 12.30 -5.72
CA LEU A 35 -9.66 12.64 -5.45
C LEU A 35 -10.65 12.01 -6.45
N ALA A 36 -10.18 11.54 -7.61
CA ALA A 36 -11.01 10.85 -8.60
C ALA A 36 -10.98 9.33 -8.45
N ALA A 37 -10.06 8.79 -7.64
CA ALA A 37 -9.94 7.36 -7.44
C ALA A 37 -11.12 6.79 -6.66
N SER A 38 -11.49 5.57 -7.03
CA SER A 38 -12.49 4.76 -6.37
C SER A 38 -11.83 3.55 -5.69
N PRO A 39 -12.54 2.86 -4.78
CA PRO A 39 -12.05 1.59 -4.24
C PRO A 39 -11.76 0.53 -5.31
N ALA A 40 -12.50 0.53 -6.41
CA ALA A 40 -12.29 -0.43 -7.50
C ALA A 40 -10.96 -0.23 -8.23
N ASP A 41 -10.43 1.00 -8.25
CA ASP A 41 -9.12 1.29 -8.84
C ASP A 41 -8.00 0.68 -7.99
N LEU A 42 -8.15 0.69 -6.66
CA LEU A 42 -7.23 0.01 -5.76
C LEU A 42 -7.28 -1.50 -5.95
N ASP A 43 -8.48 -2.09 -5.99
CA ASP A 43 -8.69 -3.53 -6.22
C ASP A 43 -8.00 -3.99 -7.52
N ALA A 44 -8.09 -3.19 -8.58
CA ALA A 44 -7.45 -3.47 -9.86
C ALA A 44 -5.91 -3.48 -9.78
N VAL A 45 -5.32 -2.65 -8.91
CA VAL A 45 -3.86 -2.59 -8.70
C VAL A 45 -3.37 -3.75 -7.84
N VAL A 46 -4.09 -4.12 -6.77
CA VAL A 46 -3.61 -5.14 -5.81
C VAL A 46 -3.97 -6.58 -6.20
N GLY A 47 -5.08 -6.78 -6.93
CA GLY A 47 -5.59 -8.10 -7.29
C GLY A 47 -4.60 -9.02 -8.03
N PRO A 48 -3.76 -8.52 -8.97
CA PRO A 48 -2.73 -9.33 -9.60
C PRO A 48 -1.72 -9.92 -8.60
N ASP A 49 -1.24 -9.10 -7.65
CA ASP A 49 -0.26 -9.52 -6.65
C ASP A 49 -0.90 -10.47 -5.62
N GLU A 50 -2.14 -10.22 -5.22
CA GLU A 50 -2.90 -11.14 -4.36
C GLU A 50 -3.06 -12.52 -5.02
N THR A 51 -3.40 -12.54 -6.30
CA THR A 51 -3.54 -13.78 -7.08
C THR A 51 -2.20 -14.51 -7.19
N ALA A 52 -1.13 -13.78 -7.52
CA ALA A 52 0.22 -14.33 -7.58
C ALA A 52 0.65 -14.92 -6.22
N TRP A 53 0.37 -14.22 -5.13
CA TRP A 53 0.68 -14.67 -3.79
C TRP A 53 -0.08 -15.95 -3.41
N VAL A 54 -1.37 -16.04 -3.74
CA VAL A 54 -2.18 -17.26 -3.52
C VAL A 54 -1.56 -18.47 -4.22
N GLU A 55 -1.09 -18.30 -5.45
CA GLU A 55 -0.44 -19.39 -6.20
C GLU A 55 0.96 -19.71 -5.66
N GLU A 56 1.78 -18.70 -5.35
CA GLU A 56 3.13 -18.89 -4.82
C GLU A 56 3.12 -19.63 -3.48
N ARG A 57 2.20 -19.25 -2.58
CA ARG A 57 2.11 -19.85 -1.25
C ARG A 57 1.55 -21.27 -1.28
N ARG A 58 0.86 -21.68 -2.35
CA ARG A 58 0.09 -22.93 -2.44
C ARG A 58 0.91 -24.17 -2.09
N ARG A 59 2.16 -24.23 -2.54
CA ARG A 59 3.07 -25.36 -2.27
C ARG A 59 3.47 -25.51 -0.81
N PHE A 60 3.26 -24.48 0.01
CA PHE A 60 3.62 -24.44 1.42
C PHE A 60 2.42 -24.63 2.36
N LEU A 61 1.20 -24.70 1.81
CA LEU A 61 0.00 -24.89 2.63
C LEU A 61 -0.07 -26.32 3.17
N LEU A 62 -0.38 -26.44 4.46
CA LEU A 62 -0.56 -27.72 5.16
C LEU A 62 -2.03 -28.02 5.49
N TYR A 63 -2.91 -27.04 5.28
CA TYR A 63 -4.34 -27.07 5.55
C TYR A 63 -5.07 -26.06 4.66
#